data_AF-A0A356S6L9-F1
#
_entry.id   AF-A0A356S6L9-F1
#
_cell.length_a   1.000
_cell.length_b   1.000
_cell.length_c   1.000
_cell.angle_alpha   90.00
_cell.angle_beta   90.00
_cell.angle_gamma   90.00
#
_symmetry.space_group_name_H-M   'P 1'
#
loop_
_entity.id
_entity.type
_entity.pdbx_description
1 polymer ?
#
loop_
_entity_poly.entity_id
_entity_poly.type
_entity_poly.pdbx_seq_one_letter_code
_entity_poly.pdbx_strand_id
1 'polypeptide(L)'
;SLERMKQVIEVDPVTATMTVEAGVELQTIQEQADSLELLFPLDLGARGSCTIGGNLSTNAGGNRVIRYGMTRDLVVGLEAVLPDGT
;
A
#
# COMPACT_ATOMS: atom_id res chain seq x y z
N SER A 1 -12.58 10.74 -6.84
CA SER A 1 -12.02 10.48 -5.50
C SER A 1 -12.01 8.98 -5.27
N LEU A 2 -10.95 8.41 -4.71
CA LEU A 2 -10.85 6.97 -4.35
C LEU A 2 -11.30 6.70 -2.91
N GLU A 3 -11.86 7.70 -2.21
CA GLU A 3 -12.20 7.66 -0.79
C GLU A 3 -13.18 6.55 -0.36
N ARG A 4 -13.90 5.95 -1.31
CA ARG A 4 -14.83 4.85 -1.06
C ARG A 4 -14.19 3.46 -1.24
N MET A 5 -13.00 3.40 -1.81
CA MET A 5 -12.23 2.19 -2.07
C MET A 5 -11.29 1.90 -0.89
N LYS A 6 -11.87 1.49 0.24
CA LYS A 6 -11.18 1.31 1.54
C LYS A 6 -11.05 -0.13 2.02
N GLN A 7 -11.20 -1.11 1.13
CA GLN A 7 -11.15 -2.52 1.50
C GLN A 7 -9.74 -3.09 1.41
N VAL A 8 -9.36 -3.84 2.46
CA VAL A 8 -8.29 -4.84 2.38
C VAL A 8 -8.94 -6.12 1.86
N ILE A 9 -8.59 -6.53 0.64
CA ILE A 9 -9.25 -7.61 -0.09
C ILE A 9 -8.73 -8.97 0.39
N GLU A 10 -7.42 -9.08 0.56
CA GLU A 10 -6.75 -10.32 0.95
C GLU A 10 -5.45 -10.03 1.70
N VAL A 11 -5.12 -10.88 2.68
CA VAL A 11 -3.80 -10.92 3.31
C VAL A 11 -3.31 -12.37 3.28
N ASP A 12 -2.19 -12.61 2.60
CA ASP A 12 -1.55 -13.92 2.58
C ASP A 12 -0.27 -13.88 3.43
N PRO A 13 -0.30 -14.45 4.65
CA PRO A 13 0.86 -14.45 5.54
C PRO A 13 1.96 -15.41 5.09
N VAL A 14 1.67 -16.39 4.23
CA VAL A 14 2.68 -17.34 3.74
C VAL A 14 3.60 -16.67 2.73
N THR A 15 3.05 -15.86 1.85
CA THR A 15 3.82 -15.09 0.85
C THR A 15 4.18 -13.68 1.32
N ALA A 16 3.65 -13.26 2.48
CA ALA A 16 3.76 -11.90 3.02
C ALA A 16 3.27 -10.83 2.02
N THR A 17 2.13 -11.08 1.38
CA THR A 17 1.50 -10.17 0.43
C THR A 17 0.12 -9.72 0.91
N MET A 18 -0.32 -8.55 0.43
CA MET A 18 -1.63 -7.98 0.75
C MET A 18 -2.22 -7.34 -0.50
N THR A 19 -3.45 -7.73 -0.83
CA THR A 19 -4.23 -7.12 -1.90
C THR A 19 -5.17 -6.08 -1.28
N VAL A 20 -5.04 -4.82 -1.72
CA VAL A 20 -5.81 -3.71 -1.15
C VAL A 20 -6.34 -2.80 -2.22
N GLU A 21 -7.46 -2.15 -1.91
CA GLU A 21 -7.98 -1.08 -2.73
C GLU A 21 -7.10 0.19 -2.63
N ALA A 22 -7.04 0.95 -3.72
CA ALA A 22 -6.14 2.10 -3.83
C ALA A 22 -6.45 3.27 -2.86
N GLY A 23 -7.65 3.30 -2.26
CA GLY A 23 -8.06 4.32 -1.30
C GLY A 23 -7.77 3.99 0.16
N VAL A 24 -7.26 2.79 0.46
CA VAL A 24 -6.91 2.38 1.84
C VAL A 24 -5.81 3.28 2.39
N GLU A 25 -5.95 3.73 3.64
CA GLU A 25 -4.91 4.50 4.32
C GLU A 25 -3.66 3.63 4.61
N LEU A 26 -2.47 4.24 4.51
CA LEU A 26 -1.22 3.54 4.82
C LEU A 26 -1.20 2.96 6.24
N GLN A 27 -1.73 3.70 7.22
CA GLN A 27 -1.81 3.23 8.60
C GLN A 27 -2.65 1.94 8.72
N THR A 28 -3.75 1.81 7.99
CA THR A 28 -4.62 0.63 8.05
C THR A 28 -3.90 -0.63 7.60
N ILE A 29 -3.13 -0.58 6.52
CA ILE A 29 -2.39 -1.77 6.06
C ILE A 29 -1.21 -2.11 6.98
N GLN A 30 -0.61 -1.11 7.63
CA GLN A 30 0.43 -1.33 8.63
C GLN A 30 -0.14 -2.05 9.86
N GLU A 31 -1.29 -1.60 10.36
CA GLU A 31 -2.00 -2.23 11.49
C GLU A 31 -2.43 -3.67 11.14
N GLN A 32 -2.88 -3.92 9.91
CA GLN A 32 -3.23 -5.28 9.49
C GLN A 32 -2.00 -6.21 9.40
N ALA A 33 -0.89 -5.72 8.84
CA ALA A 33 0.35 -6.49 8.83
C ALA A 33 0.83 -6.80 10.27
N ASP A 34 0.83 -5.79 11.14
CA ASP A 34 1.27 -5.94 12.53
C ASP A 34 0.41 -6.96 13.31
N SER A 35 -0.91 -6.99 13.05
CA SER A 35 -1.82 -7.98 13.65
C SER A 35 -1.50 -9.44 13.30
N LEU A 36 -0.72 -9.66 12.24
CA LEU A 36 -0.25 -10.96 11.76
C LEU A 36 1.25 -11.17 12.03
N GLU A 37 1.86 -10.34 12.88
CA GLU A 37 3.30 -10.35 13.15
C GLU A 37 4.17 -10.10 11.89
N LEU A 38 3.61 -9.42 10.89
CA LEU A 38 4.26 -9.01 9.66
C LEU A 38 4.56 -7.50 9.68
N LEU A 39 5.40 -7.06 8.74
CA LEU A 39 5.76 -5.65 8.59
C LEU A 39 5.43 -5.15 7.19
N PHE A 40 4.56 -4.13 7.09
CA PHE A 40 4.52 -3.27 5.91
C PHE A 40 5.54 -2.12 6.06
N PRO A 41 6.61 -2.05 5.24
CA PRO A 41 7.79 -1.28 5.59
C PRO A 41 7.75 0.21 5.22
N LEU A 42 6.84 0.63 4.35
CA LEU A 42 6.71 2.05 4.01
C LEU A 42 6.18 2.83 5.22
N ASP A 43 6.92 3.85 5.65
CA ASP A 43 6.54 4.70 6.78
C ASP A 43 6.67 6.18 6.41
N LEU A 44 5.54 6.89 6.49
CA LEU A 44 5.40 8.30 6.16
C LEU A 44 4.74 9.03 7.34
N GLY A 45 5.13 10.28 7.60
CA GLY A 45 4.49 11.09 8.66
C GLY A 45 2.99 11.31 8.44
N ALA A 46 2.53 11.23 7.19
CA ALA A 46 1.12 11.35 6.79
C ALA A 46 0.36 10.01 6.72
N ARG A 47 0.89 8.92 7.29
CA ARG A 47 0.31 7.57 7.17
C ARG A 47 -1.18 7.44 7.53
N GLY A 48 -1.69 8.27 8.43
CA GLY A 48 -3.11 8.29 8.82
C GLY A 48 -4.04 9.00 7.82
N SER A 49 -3.51 9.55 6.73
CA SER A 49 -4.31 10.25 5.71
C SER A 49 -3.85 10.01 4.28
N CYS A 50 -2.61 9.58 4.04
CA CYS A 50 -2.16 9.18 2.71
C CYS A 50 -2.66 7.78 2.35
N THR A 51 -3.05 7.62 1.09
CA THR A 51 -3.60 6.35 0.58
C THR A 51 -2.54 5.57 -0.19
N ILE A 52 -2.76 4.26 -0.34
CA ILE A 52 -1.85 3.38 -1.10
C ILE A 52 -1.73 3.82 -2.56
N GLY A 53 -2.83 4.17 -3.22
CA GLY A 53 -2.81 4.71 -4.58
C GLY A 53 -2.06 6.04 -4.69
N GLY A 54 -2.16 6.91 -3.67
CA GLY A 54 -1.40 8.16 -3.61
C GLY A 54 0.11 7.91 -3.47
N ASN A 55 0.49 6.98 -2.59
CA ASN A 55 1.88 6.58 -2.40
C ASN A 55 2.46 5.97 -3.69
N LEU A 56 1.69 5.14 -4.39
CA LEU A 56 2.07 4.52 -5.66
C LEU A 56 2.24 5.53 -6.78
N SER A 57 1.26 6.43 -6.97
CA SER A 57 1.28 7.41 -8.06
C SER A 57 2.44 8.41 -7.97
N THR A 58 2.97 8.62 -6.76
CA THR A 58 4.12 9.51 -6.51
C THR A 58 5.43 8.75 -6.31
N ASN A 59 5.40 7.41 -6.37
CA ASN A 59 6.51 6.54 -5.97
C ASN A 59 7.13 6.99 -4.63
N ALA A 60 6.30 7.11 -3.59
CA ALA A 60 6.71 7.67 -2.32
C ALA A 60 7.92 6.93 -1.70
N GLY A 61 8.81 7.68 -1.08
CA GLY A 61 9.93 7.16 -0.28
C GLY A 61 9.70 7.48 1.20
N GLY A 62 9.65 6.44 2.03
CA GLY A 62 9.46 6.58 3.47
C GLY A 62 10.76 6.61 4.28
N ASN A 63 10.62 6.73 5.59
CA ASN A 63 11.75 6.77 6.54
C ASN A 63 12.70 5.57 6.43
N ARG A 64 12.21 4.43 5.93
CA ARG A 64 12.94 3.16 5.85
C ARG A 64 13.37 2.78 4.42
N VAL A 65 13.31 3.73 3.48
CA VAL A 65 13.59 3.52 2.05
C VAL A 65 14.95 2.87 1.76
N ILE A 66 15.99 3.19 2.55
CA ILE A 66 17.33 2.63 2.35
C ILE A 66 17.36 1.11 2.56
N ARG A 67 16.49 0.58 3.44
CA ARG A 67 16.43 -0.85 3.75
C ARG A 67 15.41 -1.61 2.91
N TYR A 68 14.28 -1.00 2.61
CA TYR A 68 13.13 -1.69 2.00
C TYR A 68 12.77 -1.20 0.59
N GLY A 69 13.47 -0.21 0.06
CA GLY A 69 13.20 0.34 -1.26
C GLY A 69 12.11 1.41 -1.26
N MET A 70 11.90 1.95 -2.46
CA MET A 70 10.82 2.88 -2.78
C MET A 70 9.48 2.15 -2.82
N THR A 71 8.36 2.88 -2.85
CA THR A 71 7.03 2.25 -2.94
C THR A 71 6.93 1.27 -4.13
N ARG A 72 7.51 1.59 -5.29
CA ARG A 72 7.54 0.68 -6.45
C ARG A 72 8.20 -0.68 -6.19
N ASP A 73 9.14 -0.75 -5.25
CA ASP A 73 9.87 -1.97 -4.93
C ASP A 73 9.04 -2.91 -4.04
N LEU A 74 7.95 -2.40 -3.46
CA LEU A 74 7.02 -3.12 -2.60
C LEU A 74 5.81 -3.68 -3.36
N VAL A 75 5.77 -3.54 -4.69
CA VAL A 75 4.61 -3.89 -5.53
C VAL A 75 4.86 -5.17 -6.30
N VAL A 76 3.99 -6.16 -6.10
CA VAL A 76 4.01 -7.42 -6.86
C VAL A 76 3.08 -7.36 -8.09
N GLY A 77 2.02 -6.56 -8.03
CA GLY A 77 1.07 -6.37 -9.13
C GLY A 77 0.17 -5.16 -8.91
N LEU A 78 -0.49 -4.69 -9.98
CA LEU A 78 -1.41 -3.55 -9.96
C LEU A 78 -2.51 -3.77 -11.01
N GLU A 79 -3.75 -3.46 -10.65
CA GLU A 79 -4.84 -3.27 -11.60
C GLU A 79 -5.10 -1.76 -11.75
N ALA A 80 -5.13 -1.27 -12.98
CA ALA A 80 -5.31 0.13 -13.30
C ALA A 80 -6.30 0.29 -14.45
N VAL A 81 -7.02 1.41 -14.48
CA VAL A 81 -7.91 1.77 -15.59
C VAL A 81 -7.28 2.92 -16.36
N LEU A 82 -7.07 2.70 -17.66
CA LEU A 82 -6.51 3.64 -18.60
C LEU A 82 -7.62 4.30 -19.46
N PRO A 83 -7.33 5.43 -20.15
CA PRO A 83 -8.32 6.13 -20.97
C PRO A 83 -8.91 5.30 -22.12
N ASP A 84 -8.19 4.28 -22.58
CA ASP A 84 -8.62 3.34 -23.62
C ASP A 84 -9.43 2.16 -23.07
N GLY A 85 -9.68 2.13 -21.76
CA GLY A 85 -10.47 1.08 -21.10
C GLY A 85 -9.68 -0.18 -20.76
N THR A 86 -8.36 -0.14 -20.91
CA THR A 86 -7.45 -1.21 -20.48
C THR A 86 -6.94 -1.02 -19.06
#